data_AF-A0A535DQN3-F1
#
_entry.id   AF-A0A535DQN3-F1
#
_cell.length_a   1.000
_cell.length_b   1.000
_cell.length_c   1.000
_cell.angle_alpha   90.00
_cell.angle_beta   90.00
_cell.angle_gamma   90.00
#
_symmetry.space_group_name_H-M   'P 1'
#
loop_
_entity.id
_entity.type
_entity.pdbx_description
1 polymer ?
#
loop_
_entity_poly.entity_id
_entity_poly.type
_entity_poly.pdbx_seq_one_letter_code
_entity_poly.pdbx_strand_id
1 'polypeptide(L)'
;MVCFPYPKLMNAIMEVDQGAAVILTGSETAREIGIPEDRWVYLWGCGQANDKWLVSERVNYHSSPGIRAATSRALSMAGITVND
;
A
#
# COMPACT_ATOMS: atom_id res chain seq x y z
N MET A 1 -21.74 8.22 -20.09
CA MET A 1 -21.71 7.31 -18.93
C MET A 1 -20.71 6.22 -19.24
N VAL A 2 -19.78 5.90 -18.32
CA VAL A 2 -18.69 4.93 -18.57
C VAL A 2 -19.09 3.56 -18.02
N CYS A 3 -19.30 3.46 -16.71
CA CYS A 3 -19.79 2.25 -16.05
C CYS A 3 -20.73 2.65 -14.92
N PHE A 4 -21.92 2.05 -14.84
CA PHE A 4 -22.82 2.26 -13.71
C PHE A 4 -22.20 1.65 -12.43
N PRO A 5 -22.21 2.33 -11.26
CA PRO A 5 -22.89 3.60 -10.94
C PRO A 5 -22.00 4.85 -11.05
N TYR A 6 -20.82 4.75 -11.67
CA TYR A 6 -19.79 5.79 -11.62
C TYR A 6 -19.86 6.77 -12.81
N PRO A 7 -20.13 8.09 -12.59
CA PRO A 7 -20.06 9.11 -13.64
C PRO A 7 -18.63 9.29 -14.16
N LYS A 8 -18.47 10.03 -15.27
CA LYS A 8 -17.18 10.16 -15.99
C LYS A 8 -15.99 10.46 -15.07
N LEU A 9 -16.13 11.39 -14.14
CA LEU A 9 -15.03 11.83 -13.25
C LEU A 9 -14.75 10.88 -12.07
N MET A 10 -15.53 9.81 -11.91
CA MET A 10 -15.27 8.71 -10.96
C MET A 10 -14.60 7.49 -11.62
N ASN A 11 -14.30 7.56 -12.92
CA ASN A 11 -13.59 6.51 -13.64
C ASN A 11 -12.16 6.97 -13.91
N ALA A 12 -11.20 6.04 -13.86
CA ALA A 12 -9.80 6.33 -14.09
C ALA A 12 -9.55 6.80 -15.54
N ILE A 13 -8.63 7.76 -15.69
CA ILE A 13 -8.01 8.13 -16.97
C ILE A 13 -6.56 7.66 -16.86
N MET A 14 -6.22 6.59 -17.57
CA MET A 14 -4.98 5.83 -17.34
C MET A 14 -3.78 6.35 -18.14
N GLU A 15 -3.96 7.36 -18.99
CA GLU A 15 -2.89 7.91 -19.82
C GLU A 15 -2.02 8.87 -19.00
N VAL A 16 -0.92 8.35 -18.46
CA VAL A 16 0.12 9.13 -17.76
C VAL A 16 1.51 8.61 -18.11
N ASP A 17 2.47 9.52 -18.27
CA ASP A 17 3.90 9.21 -18.32
C ASP A 17 4.55 9.64 -16.99
N GLN A 18 4.78 8.70 -16.09
CA GLN A 18 5.35 8.97 -14.76
C GLN A 18 6.31 7.88 -14.29
N GLY A 19 7.26 8.26 -13.43
CA GLY A 19 8.22 7.36 -12.79
C GLY A 19 8.45 7.73 -11.32
N ALA A 20 8.75 6.74 -10.48
CA ALA A 20 9.04 6.93 -9.07
C ALA A 20 10.15 5.95 -8.62
N ALA A 21 10.91 6.34 -7.61
CA ALA A 21 11.94 5.51 -6.99
C ALA A 21 11.96 5.72 -5.47
N VAL A 22 12.28 4.65 -4.74
CA VAL A 22 12.53 4.68 -3.29
C VAL A 22 13.87 4.00 -3.05
N ILE A 23 14.71 4.62 -2.23
CA ILE A 23 16.00 4.07 -1.81
C ILE A 23 15.82 3.52 -0.39
N LEU A 24 16.10 2.24 -0.21
CA LEU A 24 16.11 1.59 1.10
C LEU A 24 17.55 1.22 1.45
N THR A 25 17.90 1.41 2.72
CA THR A 25 19.21 1.04 3.24
C THR A 25 19.12 0.83 4.76
N GLY A 26 20.15 0.20 5.34
CA GLY A 26 20.31 0.16 6.79
C GLY A 26 20.77 1.50 7.34
N SER A 27 20.42 1.79 8.59
CA SER A 27 20.86 3.02 9.27
C SER A 27 22.40 3.12 9.37
N GLU A 28 23.12 2.00 9.46
CA GLU A 28 24.59 2.00 9.45
C GLU A 28 25.14 2.57 8.15
N THR A 29 24.79 1.97 7.01
CA THR A 29 25.20 2.45 5.69
C THR A 29 24.76 3.89 5.44
N ALA A 30 23.57 4.29 5.88
CA ALA A 30 23.10 5.67 5.75
C ALA A 30 24.01 6.67 6.51
N ARG A 31 24.56 6.30 7.68
CA ARG A 31 25.54 7.11 8.40
C ARG A 31 26.89 7.14 7.70
N GLU A 32 27.37 5.99 7.23
CA GLU A 32 28.66 5.87 6.53
C GLU A 32 28.75 6.80 5.33
N ILE A 33 27.66 6.93 4.57
CA ILE A 33 27.58 7.81 3.38
C ILE A 33 27.05 9.21 3.70
N GLY A 34 26.81 9.53 4.98
CA GLY A 34 26.48 10.88 5.45
C GLY A 34 25.05 11.37 5.14
N ILE A 35 24.05 10.48 5.07
CA ILE A 35 22.64 10.89 4.92
C ILE A 35 22.14 11.46 6.26
N PRO A 36 21.65 12.72 6.30
CA PRO A 36 21.11 13.32 7.53
C PRO A 36 19.95 12.51 8.14
N GLU A 37 20.02 12.20 9.44
CA GLU A 37 19.03 11.36 10.14
C GLU A 37 17.62 11.97 10.16
N ASP A 38 17.51 13.31 10.10
CA ASP A 38 16.23 14.04 10.02
C ASP A 38 15.44 13.76 8.73
N ARG A 39 16.07 13.14 7.73
CA ARG A 39 15.43 12.72 6.47
C ARG A 39 15.00 11.27 6.46
N TRP A 40 15.33 10.50 7.49
CA TRP A 40 15.08 9.06 7.49
C TRP A 40 13.62 8.76 7.83
N VAL A 41 13.05 7.79 7.12
CA VAL A 41 11.71 7.25 7.40
C VAL A 41 11.83 5.75 7.57
N TYR A 42 11.35 5.25 8.69
CA TYR A 42 11.39 3.82 9.02
C TYR A 42 10.09 3.13 8.61
N LEU A 43 10.22 2.00 7.90
CA LEU A 43 9.10 1.11 7.60
C LEU A 43 8.85 0.19 8.81
N TRP A 44 7.98 0.62 9.72
CA TRP A 44 7.71 -0.11 10.98
C TRP A 44 6.86 -1.37 10.81
N GLY A 45 6.04 -1.43 9.76
CA GLY A 45 5.17 -2.57 9.52
C GLY A 45 4.77 -2.71 8.07
N CYS A 46 4.63 -3.95 7.62
CA CYS A 46 4.14 -4.27 6.29
C CYS A 46 3.24 -5.51 6.33
N GLY A 47 2.39 -5.63 5.32
CA GLY A 47 1.53 -6.79 5.15
C GLY A 47 1.23 -6.99 3.67
N GLN A 48 1.27 -8.24 3.24
CA GLN A 48 0.97 -8.63 1.86
C GLN A 48 0.00 -9.80 1.89
N ALA A 49 -1.02 -9.72 1.05
CA ALA A 49 -1.98 -10.77 0.81
C ALA A 49 -2.47 -10.66 -0.63
N ASN A 50 -3.01 -11.76 -1.15
CA ASN A 50 -3.66 -11.78 -2.46
C ASN A 50 -5.13 -12.17 -2.27
N ASP A 51 -6.03 -11.43 -2.90
CA ASP A 51 -7.37 -11.94 -3.14
C ASP A 51 -7.35 -12.94 -4.30
N LYS A 52 -8.46 -13.66 -4.46
CA LYS A 52 -8.67 -14.49 -5.65
C LYS A 52 -8.63 -13.63 -6.90
N TRP A 53 -7.90 -14.13 -7.89
CA TRP A 53 -7.66 -13.47 -9.16
C TRP A 53 -8.96 -13.21 -9.93
N LEU A 54 -9.78 -14.26 -10.09
CA LEU A 54 -11.07 -14.16 -10.75
C LEU A 54 -12.11 -13.61 -9.77
N VAL A 55 -12.76 -12.50 -10.16
CA VAL A 55 -13.79 -11.85 -9.34
C VAL A 55 -14.93 -12.83 -9.02
N SER A 56 -15.34 -13.67 -9.98
CA SER A 56 -16.39 -14.69 -9.83
C SER A 56 -16.11 -15.73 -8.74
N GLU A 57 -14.86 -15.90 -8.33
CA GLU A 57 -14.48 -16.86 -7.29
C GLU A 57 -14.45 -16.22 -5.89
N ARG A 58 -14.53 -14.89 -5.80
CA ARG A 58 -14.47 -14.16 -4.51
C ARG A 58 -15.67 -14.51 -3.65
N VAL A 59 -15.46 -14.47 -2.34
CA VAL A 59 -16.50 -14.77 -1.33
C VAL A 59 -17.70 -13.84 -1.44
N ASN A 60 -17.46 -12.58 -1.80
CA ASN A 60 -18.47 -11.58 -2.12
C ASN A 60 -17.82 -10.46 -2.96
N TYR A 61 -18.63 -9.49 -3.40
CA TYR A 61 -18.19 -8.42 -4.32
C TYR A 61 -18.07 -7.03 -3.68
N HIS A 62 -18.19 -6.94 -2.36
CA HIS A 62 -18.18 -5.66 -1.63
C HIS A 62 -17.11 -5.60 -0.53
N SER A 63 -16.28 -6.64 -0.39
CA SER A 63 -15.19 -6.68 0.59
C SER A 63 -13.97 -7.45 0.09
N SER A 64 -12.84 -7.26 0.76
CA SER A 64 -11.58 -7.97 0.49
C SER A 64 -11.02 -8.55 1.79
N PRO A 65 -11.01 -9.89 1.94
CA PRO A 65 -10.29 -10.56 3.02
C PRO A 65 -8.78 -10.31 2.94
N GLY A 66 -8.21 -10.25 1.73
CA GLY A 66 -6.78 -9.98 1.53
C GLY A 66 -6.35 -8.64 2.10
N ILE A 67 -7.05 -7.55 1.75
CA ILE A 67 -6.76 -6.21 2.28
C ILE A 67 -6.86 -6.21 3.81
N ARG A 68 -7.93 -6.80 4.37
CA ARG A 68 -8.10 -6.87 5.83
C ARG A 68 -6.93 -7.58 6.52
N ALA A 69 -6.50 -8.72 5.99
CA ALA A 69 -5.38 -9.48 6.54
C ALA A 69 -4.04 -8.70 6.43
N ALA A 70 -3.78 -8.10 5.27
CA ALA A 70 -2.58 -7.31 5.04
C ALA A 70 -2.51 -6.09 5.97
N THR A 71 -3.60 -5.34 6.11
CA THR A 71 -3.67 -4.18 7.02
C THR A 71 -3.49 -4.60 8.48
N SER A 72 -4.19 -5.64 8.94
CA SER A 72 -4.02 -6.14 10.32
C SER A 72 -2.59 -6.57 10.61
N ARG A 73 -1.92 -7.23 9.66
CA ARG A 73 -0.52 -7.64 9.80
C ARG A 73 0.42 -6.44 9.88
N ALA A 74 0.23 -5.44 9.02
CA ALA A 74 1.06 -4.23 9.01
C ALA A 74 0.96 -3.46 10.32
N LEU A 75 -0.27 -3.23 10.82
CA LEU A 75 -0.52 -2.56 12.11
C LEU A 75 0.09 -3.34 13.28
N SER A 76 -0.14 -4.66 13.31
CA SER A 76 0.43 -5.52 14.35
C SER A 76 1.96 -5.53 14.33
N MET A 77 2.60 -5.50 13.15
CA MET A 77 4.06 -5.43 13.04
C MET A 77 4.61 -4.09 13.53
N ALA A 78 3.89 -3.00 13.27
CA ALA A 78 4.24 -1.67 13.76
C ALA A 78 3.89 -1.47 15.25
N GLY A 79 3.13 -2.37 15.87
CA GLY A 79 2.73 -2.27 17.27
C GLY A 79 1.68 -1.19 17.56
N ILE A 80 0.89 -0.80 16.55
CA ILE A 80 -0.10 0.27 16.64
C ILE A 80 -1.50 -0.22 16.23
N THR A 81 -2.50 0.61 16.48
CA THR A 81 -3.89 0.44 16.08
C THR A 81 -4.29 1.47 15.03
N VAL A 82 -5.54 1.42 14.55
CA VAL A 82 -6.07 2.39 13.58
C VAL A 82 -6.32 3.77 14.22
N ASN A 83 -6.37 3.84 15.56
CA ASN A 83 -6.68 5.07 16.30
C ASN A 83 -5.43 5.78 16.83
N ASP A 84 -4.24 5.21 16.63
CA ASP A 84 -2.96 5.84 16.94
C ASP A 84 -2.50 6.71 15.75
#